data_AF-A0AAV6G8B3-F1
#
_entry.id   AF-A0AAV6G8B3-F1
#
_cell.length_a   1.000
_cell.length_b   1.000
_cell.length_c   1.000
_cell.angle_alpha   90.00
_cell.angle_beta   90.00
_cell.angle_gamma   90.00
#
_symmetry.space_group_name_H-M   'P 1'
#
loop_
_entity.id
_entity.type
_entity.pdbx_description
1 polymer ?
#
loop_
_entity_poly.entity_id
_entity_poly.type
_entity_poly.pdbx_seq_one_letter_code
_entity_poly.pdbx_strand_id
1 'polypeptide(L)'
;MRRSSTDETPYRRSPSLDSKAGSPPLRYSGEYEYRSSPFTFGFRTTPGPQAAKGRYTSTQGRKYVVFYLDLSFIFLLELRRCRMAEGCMRALRYGMVFFNLLFWLGGCGILGVGVWLSVTQGNFATLSSSLPSLSAANLLIAVGSIIMVIGCLGCIGAVKESRPLLLSFFILLLLIFFLEILFIILFFAYQDEIDHHAQKDLKRGLQLFGTEGNIGLTNAWSIVQTDFRCCGVTNHTDWFEVYNATRVPDSCCLEYSDACGLENPGTWWTAPCYERVKGWLQENLVALWIFALCTALTQILGLVFSMTMFCQAVKVETFYA
;
A
#
# COMPACT_ATOMS: atom_id res chain seq x y z
N MET A 1 -51.46 -5.77 65.66
CA MET A 1 -51.30 -4.31 65.50
C MET A 1 -51.80 -3.97 64.09
N ARG A 2 -53.08 -3.58 63.96
CA ARG A 2 -53.60 -2.20 63.80
C ARG A 2 -53.24 -1.52 62.45
N ARG A 3 -54.28 -1.43 61.58
CA ARG A 3 -54.66 -0.34 60.63
C ARG A 3 -53.69 0.00 59.48
N SER A 4 -54.11 0.42 58.27
CA SER A 4 -55.41 0.60 57.58
C SER A 4 -55.10 1.05 56.14
N SER A 5 -55.90 0.61 55.14
CA SER A 5 -56.60 1.38 54.07
C SER A 5 -55.97 2.68 53.50
N THR A 6 -56.10 3.17 52.25
CA THR A 6 -56.84 2.91 51.00
C THR A 6 -56.50 4.08 50.04
N ASP A 7 -57.02 4.05 48.81
CA ASP A 7 -57.20 5.12 47.79
C ASP A 7 -56.08 5.28 46.74
N GLU A 8 -56.26 4.92 45.47
CA GLU A 8 -57.21 5.32 44.39
C GLU A 8 -56.76 6.55 43.55
N THR A 9 -56.15 6.23 42.39
CA THR A 9 -56.38 6.74 41.01
C THR A 9 -56.32 8.28 40.70
N PRO A 10 -56.59 8.76 39.44
CA PRO A 10 -55.56 9.30 38.55
C PRO A 10 -55.79 10.79 38.17
N TYR A 11 -54.74 11.55 37.82
CA TYR A 11 -54.93 12.93 37.33
C TYR A 11 -54.61 13.11 35.84
N ARG A 12 -55.67 13.36 35.07
CA ARG A 12 -55.72 13.93 33.72
C ARG A 12 -56.07 15.43 33.85
N ARG A 13 -55.37 16.34 33.15
CA ARG A 13 -55.96 17.58 32.58
C ARG A 13 -55.00 18.39 31.70
N SER A 14 -55.37 18.59 30.44
CA SER A 14 -55.31 19.90 29.74
C SER A 14 -56.69 20.56 29.94
N PRO A 15 -56.88 21.91 29.87
CA PRO A 15 -57.07 22.59 28.56
C PRO A 15 -56.81 24.14 28.48
N SER A 16 -56.55 24.61 27.24
CA SER A 16 -57.07 25.78 26.49
C SER A 16 -57.21 27.26 27.00
N LEU A 17 -56.83 28.18 26.08
CA LEU A 17 -57.52 29.40 25.53
C LEU A 17 -57.32 30.84 26.11
N ASP A 18 -56.98 31.74 25.14
CA ASP A 18 -57.34 33.16 24.89
C ASP A 18 -56.86 34.36 25.74
N SER A 19 -56.26 35.37 25.07
CA SER A 19 -56.79 36.76 24.92
C SER A 19 -55.87 37.73 24.13
N LYS A 20 -56.46 38.47 23.16
CA LYS A 20 -55.99 39.67 22.38
C LYS A 20 -55.92 40.95 23.29
N ALA A 21 -55.40 42.15 22.98
CA ALA A 21 -55.40 42.99 21.76
C ALA A 21 -54.50 44.27 21.85
N GLY A 22 -54.11 44.83 20.69
CA GLY A 22 -53.85 46.29 20.38
C GLY A 22 -52.44 46.85 20.69
N SER A 23 -51.70 47.59 19.86
CA SER A 23 -51.89 48.25 18.54
C SER A 23 -50.51 48.71 17.96
N PRO A 24 -50.37 49.03 16.64
CA PRO A 24 -49.10 49.30 15.90
C PRO A 24 -48.88 50.83 15.62
N PRO A 25 -48.00 51.35 14.70
CA PRO A 25 -47.08 50.72 13.73
C PRO A 25 -45.66 51.38 13.56
N LEU A 26 -44.75 50.74 12.77
CA LEU A 26 -44.03 51.35 11.63
C LEU A 26 -43.05 50.35 10.92
N ARG A 27 -43.38 50.04 9.64
CA ARG A 27 -42.59 49.73 8.41
C ARG A 27 -41.15 49.17 8.51
N TYR A 28 -40.71 48.19 7.69
CA TYR A 28 -40.76 48.15 6.21
C TYR A 28 -40.56 46.70 5.66
N SER A 29 -41.32 46.33 4.62
CA SER A 29 -41.35 45.00 3.95
C SER A 29 -40.37 44.86 2.79
N GLY A 30 -40.04 43.60 2.46
CA GLY A 30 -39.54 43.18 1.15
C GLY A 30 -39.49 41.65 1.02
N GLU A 31 -40.57 41.03 0.54
CA GLU A 31 -40.63 39.65 0.01
C GLU A 31 -39.91 39.56 -1.36
N TYR A 32 -39.48 38.36 -1.76
CA TYR A 32 -39.95 37.67 -2.99
C TYR A 32 -39.17 36.36 -3.25
N GLU A 33 -39.88 35.24 -3.10
CA GLU A 33 -40.11 34.16 -4.09
C GLU A 33 -38.93 33.62 -4.95
N TYR A 34 -38.55 32.35 -4.74
CA TYR A 34 -37.69 31.58 -5.65
C TYR A 34 -38.54 30.65 -6.53
N ARG A 35 -38.67 31.02 -7.80
CA ARG A 35 -39.37 30.25 -8.84
C ARG A 35 -38.36 29.46 -9.68
N SER A 36 -38.63 28.16 -9.83
CA SER A 36 -37.90 27.22 -10.68
C SER A 36 -38.23 27.36 -12.17
N SER A 37 -37.34 26.79 -13.01
CA SER A 37 -37.51 26.25 -14.38
C SER A 37 -36.82 27.03 -15.53
N PRO A 38 -36.65 26.45 -16.75
CA PRO A 38 -35.34 26.08 -17.32
C PRO A 38 -35.13 26.69 -18.74
N PHE A 39 -34.26 26.09 -19.56
CA PHE A 39 -34.11 26.20 -21.02
C PHE A 39 -33.02 27.14 -21.61
N THR A 40 -32.00 26.48 -22.18
CA THR A 40 -31.39 26.63 -23.53
C THR A 40 -30.96 27.97 -24.14
N PHE A 41 -29.90 27.79 -24.95
CA PHE A 41 -29.67 28.30 -26.32
C PHE A 41 -28.59 29.38 -26.47
N GLY A 42 -27.71 29.17 -27.47
CA GLY A 42 -27.08 30.28 -28.17
C GLY A 42 -25.58 30.16 -28.41
N PHE A 43 -25.17 29.37 -29.42
CA PHE A 43 -23.92 29.62 -30.14
C PHE A 43 -24.07 30.93 -30.93
N ARG A 44 -23.24 31.94 -30.65
CA ARG A 44 -23.01 33.05 -31.59
C ARG A 44 -21.56 33.49 -31.55
N THR A 45 -20.90 33.29 -32.68
CA THR A 45 -19.55 33.73 -33.02
C THR A 45 -19.56 35.20 -33.45
N THR A 46 -18.62 36.00 -32.94
CA THR A 46 -18.06 37.19 -33.61
C THR A 46 -16.57 37.33 -33.23
N PRO A 47 -15.67 37.77 -34.15
CA PRO A 47 -14.22 37.78 -33.92
C PRO A 47 -13.61 39.17 -33.66
N GLY A 48 -12.54 39.18 -32.85
CA GLY A 48 -11.42 40.15 -32.86
C GLY A 48 -11.35 41.18 -31.70
N PRO A 49 -10.18 41.80 -31.42
CA PRO A 49 -8.81 41.26 -31.47
C PRO A 49 -7.91 41.70 -30.28
N GLN A 50 -6.68 41.13 -30.25
CA GLN A 50 -5.44 41.59 -29.58
C GLN A 50 -5.15 41.19 -28.11
N ALA A 51 -4.34 40.13 -28.02
CA ALA A 51 -3.05 40.07 -27.34
C ALA A 51 -2.87 40.78 -25.98
N ALA A 52 -2.97 39.99 -24.90
CA ALA A 52 -2.25 40.23 -23.66
C ALA A 52 -1.38 39.00 -23.34
N LYS A 53 -0.06 39.21 -23.25
CA LYS A 53 0.93 38.22 -22.84
C LYS A 53 0.62 37.73 -21.41
N GLY A 54 0.01 36.55 -21.31
CA GLY A 54 -0.17 35.82 -20.07
C GLY A 54 0.98 34.82 -19.87
N ARG A 55 1.76 35.09 -18.83
CA ARG A 55 2.84 34.26 -18.27
C ARG A 55 2.42 32.79 -18.16
N TYR A 56 3.08 31.90 -18.91
CA TYR A 56 2.98 30.45 -18.71
C TYR A 56 3.67 30.08 -17.40
N THR A 57 2.90 30.00 -16.33
CA THR A 57 3.26 29.26 -15.12
C THR A 57 2.01 28.57 -14.58
N SER A 58 2.11 27.26 -14.35
CA SER A 58 1.16 26.42 -13.62
C SER A 58 -0.02 25.79 -14.38
N THR A 59 0.28 24.90 -15.32
CA THR A 59 -0.63 23.76 -15.64
C THR A 59 -0.42 22.60 -14.66
N GLN A 60 0.72 22.60 -13.95
CA GLN A 60 1.13 21.54 -13.03
C GLN A 60 0.44 21.69 -11.66
N GLY A 61 0.31 22.90 -11.12
CA GLY A 61 -0.43 23.14 -9.87
C GLY A 61 -1.94 22.88 -9.96
N ARG A 62 -2.58 23.16 -11.11
CA ARG A 62 -4.01 22.88 -11.31
C ARG A 62 -4.33 21.39 -11.32
N LYS A 63 -3.45 20.55 -11.90
CA LYS A 63 -3.65 19.09 -11.93
C LYS A 63 -3.50 18.45 -10.55
N TYR A 64 -2.52 18.87 -9.76
CA TYR A 64 -2.39 18.39 -8.37
C TYR A 64 -3.54 18.86 -7.49
N VAL A 65 -3.98 20.12 -7.62
CA VAL A 65 -5.12 20.65 -6.86
C VAL A 65 -6.41 19.90 -7.21
N VAL A 66 -6.63 19.53 -8.48
CA VAL A 66 -7.79 18.71 -8.89
C VAL A 66 -7.71 17.30 -8.31
N PHE A 67 -6.54 16.63 -8.34
CA PHE A 67 -6.37 15.31 -7.71
C PHE A 67 -6.57 15.32 -6.19
N TYR A 68 -6.04 16.34 -5.49
CA TYR A 68 -6.26 16.51 -4.05
C TYR A 68 -7.72 16.78 -3.73
N LEU A 69 -8.41 17.57 -4.56
CA LEU A 69 -9.83 17.85 -4.40
C LEU A 69 -10.68 16.61 -4.67
N ASP A 70 -10.39 15.80 -5.69
CA ASP A 70 -11.10 14.56 -5.99
C ASP A 70 -10.89 13.50 -4.90
N LEU A 71 -9.66 13.32 -4.42
CA LEU A 71 -9.37 12.40 -3.32
C LEU A 71 -10.05 12.86 -2.03
N SER A 72 -10.03 14.17 -1.75
CA SER A 72 -10.76 14.76 -0.63
C SER A 72 -12.27 14.66 -0.81
N PHE A 73 -12.81 14.76 -2.04
CA PHE A 73 -14.24 14.64 -2.31
C PHE A 73 -14.72 13.20 -2.19
N ILE A 74 -13.96 12.21 -2.68
CA ILE A 74 -14.23 10.77 -2.49
C ILE A 74 -14.18 10.44 -0.99
N PHE A 75 -13.19 10.97 -0.28
CA PHE A 75 -13.07 10.83 1.17
C PHE A 75 -14.26 11.48 1.89
N LEU A 76 -14.69 12.67 1.49
CA LEU A 76 -15.86 13.38 2.03
C LEU A 76 -17.20 12.73 1.65
N LEU A 77 -17.29 12.10 0.47
CA LEU A 77 -18.44 11.31 0.02
C LEU A 77 -18.60 10.03 0.84
N GLU A 78 -17.51 9.36 1.18
CA GLU A 78 -17.53 8.22 2.12
C GLU A 78 -17.85 8.65 3.56
N LEU A 79 -17.33 9.79 4.01
CA LEU A 79 -17.68 10.37 5.31
C LEU A 79 -19.19 10.67 5.43
N ARG A 80 -19.84 11.07 4.32
CA ARG A 80 -21.28 11.36 4.29
C ARG A 80 -22.17 10.11 4.33
N ARG A 81 -21.63 8.93 4.02
CA ARG A 81 -22.36 7.65 3.97
C ARG A 81 -22.42 6.89 5.30
N CYS A 82 -21.89 7.47 6.39
CA CYS A 82 -21.84 6.81 7.70
C CYS A 82 -23.16 6.91 8.50
N ARG A 83 -24.24 6.38 7.95
CA ARG A 83 -25.43 5.95 8.72
C ARG A 83 -25.57 4.43 8.55
N MET A 84 -24.70 3.68 9.21
CA MET A 84 -24.71 2.21 9.16
C MET A 84 -25.51 1.64 10.33
N ALA A 85 -26.28 0.58 10.07
CA ALA A 85 -26.98 -0.17 11.09
C ALA A 85 -25.98 -0.78 12.09
N GLU A 86 -26.37 -0.90 13.36
CA GLU A 86 -25.51 -1.41 14.46
C GLU A 86 -24.88 -2.78 14.17
N GLY A 87 -25.57 -3.64 13.40
CA GLY A 87 -25.06 -4.93 12.97
C GLY A 87 -23.91 -4.82 11.96
N CYS A 88 -23.98 -3.87 11.03
CA CYS A 88 -22.91 -3.62 10.05
C CYS A 88 -21.65 -3.08 10.75
N MET A 89 -21.81 -2.20 11.73
CA MET A 89 -20.71 -1.67 12.54
C MET A 89 -19.96 -2.77 13.30
N ARG A 90 -20.69 -3.70 13.93
CA ARG A 90 -20.08 -4.87 14.58
C ARG A 90 -19.32 -5.74 13.59
N ALA A 91 -19.92 -6.03 12.44
CA ALA A 91 -19.27 -6.82 11.40
C ALA A 91 -17.97 -6.17 10.89
N LEU A 92 -17.97 -4.86 10.66
CA LEU A 92 -16.77 -4.12 10.25
C LEU A 92 -15.67 -4.14 11.30
N ARG A 93 -16.02 -4.01 12.58
CA ARG A 93 -15.04 -4.10 13.68
C ARG A 93 -14.38 -5.48 13.73
N TYR A 94 -15.17 -6.56 13.72
CA TYR A 94 -14.63 -7.92 13.71
C TYR A 94 -13.83 -8.22 12.44
N GLY A 95 -14.30 -7.75 11.29
CA GLY A 95 -13.58 -7.87 10.02
C GLY A 95 -12.22 -7.16 10.06
N MET A 96 -12.18 -5.91 10.55
CA MET A 96 -10.94 -5.15 10.69
C MET A 96 -9.94 -5.85 11.62
N VAL A 97 -10.39 -6.37 12.76
CA VAL A 97 -9.52 -7.14 13.67
C VAL A 97 -9.02 -8.41 12.99
N PHE A 98 -9.89 -9.16 12.32
CA PHE A 98 -9.54 -10.40 11.64
C PHE A 98 -8.47 -10.19 10.54
N PHE A 99 -8.68 -9.23 9.64
CA PHE A 99 -7.72 -8.96 8.56
C PHE A 99 -6.38 -8.42 9.09
N ASN A 100 -6.40 -7.53 10.08
CA ASN A 100 -5.16 -7.03 10.69
C ASN A 100 -4.42 -8.13 11.47
N LEU A 101 -5.12 -9.11 12.04
CA LEU A 101 -4.51 -10.27 12.69
C LEU A 101 -3.82 -11.18 11.68
N LEU A 102 -4.42 -11.39 10.50
CA LEU A 102 -3.78 -12.13 9.40
C LEU A 102 -2.50 -11.43 8.94
N PHE A 103 -2.53 -10.10 8.77
CA PHE A 103 -1.34 -9.32 8.43
C PHE A 103 -0.28 -9.40 9.53
N TRP A 104 -0.67 -9.33 10.79
CA TRP A 104 0.25 -9.46 11.91
C TRP A 104 0.95 -10.83 11.92
N LEU A 105 0.17 -11.92 11.80
CA LEU A 105 0.71 -13.28 11.71
C LEU A 105 1.60 -13.47 10.48
N GLY A 106 1.19 -12.96 9.33
CA GLY A 106 1.99 -12.96 8.11
C GLY A 106 3.30 -12.18 8.27
N GLY A 107 3.25 -11.01 8.90
CA GLY A 107 4.42 -10.20 9.24
C GLY A 107 5.40 -10.94 10.15
N CYS A 108 4.91 -11.62 11.19
CA CYS A 108 5.73 -12.49 12.05
C CYS A 108 6.36 -13.64 11.25
N GLY A 109 5.62 -14.26 10.34
CA GLY A 109 6.13 -15.32 9.46
C GLY A 109 7.25 -14.83 8.54
N ILE A 110 7.02 -13.72 7.83
CA ILE A 110 8.02 -13.11 6.94
C ILE A 110 9.26 -12.69 7.73
N LEU A 111 9.07 -12.06 8.89
CA LEU A 111 10.17 -11.67 9.78
C LEU A 111 10.96 -12.89 10.24
N GLY A 112 10.27 -13.96 10.65
CA GLY A 112 10.89 -15.22 11.06
C GLY A 112 11.74 -15.84 9.96
N VAL A 113 11.23 -15.88 8.72
CA VAL A 113 11.99 -16.33 7.54
C VAL A 113 13.18 -15.42 7.28
N GLY A 114 13.02 -14.10 7.37
CA GLY A 114 14.12 -13.15 7.20
C GLY A 114 15.24 -13.34 8.22
N VAL A 115 14.89 -13.50 9.50
CA VAL A 115 15.86 -13.80 10.58
C VAL A 115 16.51 -15.16 10.35
N TRP A 116 15.74 -16.19 10.01
CA TRP A 116 16.27 -17.52 9.70
C TRP A 116 17.29 -17.47 8.57
N LEU A 117 16.99 -16.76 7.48
CA LEU A 117 17.90 -16.58 6.34
C LEU A 117 19.17 -15.81 6.75
N SER A 118 19.03 -14.75 7.56
CA SER A 118 20.17 -13.97 8.05
C SER A 118 21.11 -14.80 8.95
N VAL A 119 20.55 -15.69 9.78
CA VAL A 119 21.35 -16.51 10.72
C VAL A 119 21.96 -17.72 10.04
N THR A 120 21.18 -18.48 9.25
CA THR A 120 21.64 -19.76 8.67
C THR A 120 22.56 -19.59 7.47
N GLN A 121 22.38 -18.51 6.72
CA GLN A 121 23.03 -18.35 5.42
C GLN A 121 23.96 -17.13 5.36
N GLY A 122 24.23 -16.50 6.52
CA GLY A 122 25.11 -15.33 6.67
C GLY A 122 24.49 -14.06 6.10
N ASN A 123 25.31 -13.05 5.82
CA ASN A 123 24.89 -11.86 5.07
C ASN A 123 24.54 -12.29 3.63
N PHE A 124 23.31 -12.76 3.44
CA PHE A 124 22.75 -13.09 2.13
C PHE A 124 23.02 -11.96 1.14
N ALA A 125 23.33 -12.30 -0.11
CA ALA A 125 23.36 -11.44 -1.30
C ALA A 125 23.21 -9.93 -0.99
N THR A 126 24.33 -9.23 -0.77
CA THR A 126 24.31 -7.77 -0.81
C THR A 126 23.80 -7.37 -2.18
N LEU A 127 22.54 -6.93 -2.25
CA LEU A 127 21.84 -6.60 -3.51
C LEU A 127 22.52 -5.43 -4.22
N SER A 128 23.38 -4.69 -3.52
CA SER A 128 24.32 -3.77 -4.14
C SER A 128 25.58 -3.65 -3.29
N SER A 129 26.75 -3.69 -3.92
CA SER A 129 28.03 -3.40 -3.25
C SER A 129 28.12 -1.96 -2.74
N SER A 130 27.27 -1.05 -3.27
CA SER A 130 27.19 0.33 -2.85
C SER A 130 26.37 0.51 -1.57
N LEU A 131 25.55 -0.48 -1.20
CA LEU A 131 24.75 -0.53 0.04
C LEU A 131 24.82 -1.95 0.64
N PRO A 132 25.94 -2.32 1.29
CA PRO A 132 26.13 -3.65 1.88
C PRO A 132 25.10 -4.00 2.98
N SER A 133 24.29 -3.04 3.41
CA SER A 133 23.15 -3.24 4.33
C SER A 133 21.87 -3.75 3.64
N LEU A 134 21.75 -3.68 2.32
CA LEU A 134 20.57 -4.11 1.57
C LEU A 134 20.73 -5.55 1.06
N SER A 135 20.59 -6.51 1.98
CA SER A 135 20.45 -7.93 1.67
C SER A 135 18.98 -8.30 1.43
N ALA A 136 18.69 -9.32 0.62
CA ALA A 136 17.35 -9.92 0.53
C ALA A 136 16.80 -10.32 1.91
N ALA A 137 17.65 -10.87 2.81
CA ALA A 137 17.26 -11.19 4.17
C ALA A 137 16.91 -9.94 4.99
N ASN A 138 17.71 -8.87 4.87
CA ASN A 138 17.44 -7.59 5.56
C ASN A 138 16.16 -6.93 5.05
N LEU A 139 15.85 -7.05 3.76
CA LEU A 139 14.59 -6.59 3.19
C LEU A 139 13.40 -7.37 3.77
N LEU A 140 13.49 -8.70 3.86
CA LEU A 140 12.45 -9.52 4.48
C LEU A 140 12.25 -9.16 5.96
N ILE A 141 13.34 -8.93 6.71
CA ILE A 141 13.29 -8.47 8.10
C ILE A 141 12.61 -7.09 8.19
N ALA A 142 13.00 -6.14 7.35
CA ALA A 142 12.44 -4.79 7.36
C ALA A 142 10.95 -4.79 7.00
N VAL A 143 10.58 -5.42 5.88
CA VAL A 143 9.20 -5.52 5.41
C VAL A 143 8.33 -6.29 6.40
N GLY A 144 8.80 -7.45 6.89
CA GLY A 144 8.10 -8.25 7.90
C GLY A 144 7.86 -7.48 9.19
N SER A 145 8.85 -6.71 9.67
CA SER A 145 8.72 -5.85 10.85
C SER A 145 7.69 -4.75 10.65
N ILE A 146 7.70 -4.07 9.50
CA ILE A 146 6.73 -3.02 9.17
C ILE A 146 5.30 -3.58 9.15
N ILE A 147 5.09 -4.70 8.45
CA ILE A 147 3.79 -5.36 8.36
C ILE A 147 3.30 -5.81 9.74
N MET A 148 4.19 -6.38 10.57
CA MET A 148 3.89 -6.79 11.93
C MET A 148 3.46 -5.59 12.79
N VAL A 149 4.19 -4.48 12.77
CA VAL A 149 3.84 -3.28 13.55
C VAL A 149 2.49 -2.71 13.11
N ILE A 150 2.26 -2.59 11.80
CA ILE A 150 1.01 -2.05 11.26
C ILE A 150 -0.18 -2.94 11.61
N GLY A 151 -0.04 -4.26 11.45
CA GLY A 151 -1.08 -5.23 11.83
C GLY A 151 -1.39 -5.18 13.33
N CYS A 152 -0.37 -5.04 14.19
CA CYS A 152 -0.54 -4.88 15.63
C CYS A 152 -1.29 -3.59 15.98
N LEU A 153 -0.89 -2.45 15.40
CA LEU A 153 -1.55 -1.16 15.59
C LEU A 153 -3.01 -1.19 15.11
N GLY A 154 -3.29 -1.82 13.97
CA GLY A 154 -4.64 -2.01 13.44
C GLY A 154 -5.52 -2.85 14.38
N CYS A 155 -4.99 -3.97 14.90
CA CYS A 155 -5.69 -4.81 15.87
C CYS A 155 -5.98 -4.08 17.17
N ILE A 156 -4.96 -3.49 17.81
CA ILE A 156 -5.11 -2.79 19.09
C ILE A 156 -6.01 -1.58 18.92
N GLY A 157 -5.89 -0.83 17.83
CA GLY A 157 -6.76 0.28 17.49
C GLY A 157 -8.22 -0.15 17.42
N ALA A 158 -8.53 -1.19 16.64
CA ALA A 158 -9.90 -1.69 16.48
C ALA A 158 -10.50 -2.30 17.77
N VAL A 159 -9.68 -2.95 18.60
CA VAL A 159 -10.13 -3.52 19.88
C VAL A 159 -10.34 -2.46 20.94
N LYS A 160 -9.37 -1.55 21.14
CA LYS A 160 -9.44 -0.50 22.17
C LYS A 160 -10.30 0.70 21.77
N GLU A 161 -10.70 0.79 20.50
CA GLU A 161 -11.41 1.95 19.93
C GLU A 161 -10.69 3.28 20.19
N SER A 162 -9.36 3.21 20.36
CA SER A 162 -8.54 4.36 20.72
C SER A 162 -8.25 5.20 19.48
N ARG A 163 -8.87 6.38 19.40
CA ARG A 163 -8.72 7.36 18.32
C ARG A 163 -7.28 7.59 17.83
N PRO A 164 -6.29 7.87 18.70
CA PRO A 164 -4.92 8.11 18.23
C PRO A 164 -4.34 6.89 17.51
N LEU A 165 -4.61 5.66 17.96
CA LEU A 165 -4.10 4.47 17.28
C LEU A 165 -4.79 4.23 15.93
N LEU A 166 -6.11 4.45 15.82
CA LEU A 166 -6.80 4.36 14.52
C LEU A 166 -6.28 5.41 13.54
N LEU A 167 -6.06 6.64 14.02
CA LEU A 167 -5.51 7.72 13.20
C LEU A 167 -4.07 7.42 12.77
N SER A 168 -3.22 6.91 13.67
CA SER A 168 -1.87 6.47 13.31
C SER A 168 -1.88 5.35 12.28
N PHE A 169 -2.76 4.34 12.45
CA PHE A 169 -2.93 3.26 11.48
C PHE A 169 -3.36 3.81 10.10
N PHE A 170 -4.31 4.75 10.08
CA PHE A 170 -4.75 5.41 8.84
C PHE A 170 -3.60 6.16 8.15
N ILE A 171 -2.84 6.98 8.90
CA ILE A 171 -1.73 7.75 8.36
C ILE A 171 -0.63 6.82 7.81
N LEU A 172 -0.32 5.73 8.51
CA LEU A 172 0.67 4.74 8.05
C LEU A 172 0.23 4.05 6.76
N LEU A 173 -1.02 3.61 6.66
CA LEU A 173 -1.56 3.03 5.42
C LEU A 173 -1.55 4.03 4.27
N LEU A 174 -1.88 5.29 4.54
CA LEU A 174 -1.89 6.35 3.51
C LEU A 174 -0.48 6.64 3.01
N LEU A 175 0.51 6.67 3.90
CA LEU A 175 1.91 6.85 3.55
C LEU A 175 2.42 5.69 2.69
N ILE A 176 2.08 4.45 3.04
CA ILE A 176 2.45 3.28 2.23
C ILE A 176 1.82 3.35 0.84
N PHE A 177 0.54 3.71 0.76
CA PHE A 177 -0.15 3.86 -0.53
C PHE A 177 0.56 4.87 -1.45
N PHE A 178 1.01 6.01 -0.92
CA PHE A 178 1.79 6.96 -1.69
C PHE A 178 3.18 6.45 -2.07
N LEU A 179 3.86 5.72 -1.17
CA LEU A 179 5.14 5.09 -1.47
C LEU A 179 5.01 4.03 -2.58
N GLU A 180 3.93 3.25 -2.60
CA GLU A 180 3.65 2.28 -3.66
C GLU A 180 3.46 2.96 -5.01
N ILE A 181 2.65 4.03 -5.07
CA ILE A 181 2.46 4.81 -6.30
C ILE A 181 3.81 5.38 -6.77
N LEU A 182 4.59 5.95 -5.85
CA LEU A 182 5.92 6.48 -6.17
C LEU A 182 6.84 5.38 -6.71
N PHE A 183 6.90 4.22 -6.06
CA PHE A 183 7.70 3.08 -6.51
C PHE A 183 7.29 2.62 -7.91
N ILE A 184 5.99 2.51 -8.19
CA ILE A 184 5.48 2.12 -9.50
C ILE A 184 5.91 3.14 -10.57
N ILE A 185 5.75 4.44 -10.31
CA ILE A 185 6.15 5.50 -11.24
C ILE A 185 7.65 5.45 -11.49
N LEU A 186 8.47 5.33 -10.44
CA LEU A 186 9.93 5.25 -10.56
C LEU A 186 10.36 4.00 -11.32
N PHE A 187 9.74 2.85 -11.05
CA PHE A 187 10.03 1.60 -11.73
C PHE A 187 9.81 1.72 -13.25
N PHE A 188 8.68 2.31 -13.66
CA PHE A 188 8.40 2.52 -15.09
C PHE A 188 9.24 3.63 -15.72
N ALA A 189 9.51 4.72 -15.00
CA ALA A 189 10.28 5.85 -15.52
C ALA A 189 11.76 5.51 -15.73
N TYR A 190 12.32 4.62 -14.91
CA TYR A 190 13.73 4.26 -14.89
C TYR A 190 13.99 2.77 -15.22
N GLN A 191 13.07 2.12 -15.94
CA GLN A 191 13.17 0.68 -16.24
C GLN A 191 14.54 0.28 -16.84
N ASP A 192 15.07 1.07 -17.78
CA ASP A 192 16.33 0.77 -18.46
C ASP A 192 17.55 0.92 -17.53
N GLU A 193 17.50 1.94 -16.66
CA GLU A 193 18.56 2.18 -15.68
C GLU A 193 18.53 1.12 -14.56
N ILE A 194 17.33 0.71 -14.14
CA ILE A 194 17.12 -0.41 -13.21
C ILE A 194 17.66 -1.71 -13.81
N ASP A 195 17.40 -1.97 -15.09
CA ASP A 195 17.93 -3.14 -15.79
C ASP A 195 19.47 -3.16 -15.75
N HIS A 196 20.11 -2.04 -16.09
CA HIS A 196 21.57 -1.93 -16.09
C HIS A 196 22.16 -2.05 -14.67
N HIS A 197 21.55 -1.39 -13.68
CA HIS A 197 21.98 -1.50 -12.29
C HIS A 197 21.82 -2.91 -11.74
N ALA A 198 20.72 -3.59 -12.05
CA ALA A 198 20.47 -4.96 -11.63
C ALA A 198 21.54 -5.91 -12.18
N GLN A 199 21.89 -5.80 -13.47
CA GLN A 199 22.98 -6.59 -14.04
C GLN A 199 24.33 -6.30 -13.36
N LYS A 200 24.64 -5.03 -13.14
CA LYS A 200 25.88 -4.62 -12.47
C LYS A 200 25.97 -5.19 -11.05
N ASP A 201 24.88 -5.10 -10.30
CA ASP A 201 24.82 -5.62 -8.93
C ASP A 201 24.90 -7.14 -8.88
N LEU A 202 24.25 -7.85 -9.82
CA LEU A 202 24.42 -9.29 -9.96
C LEU A 202 25.87 -9.67 -10.28
N LYS A 203 26.55 -8.95 -11.20
CA LYS A 203 27.96 -9.20 -11.52
C LYS A 203 28.89 -8.99 -10.33
N ARG A 204 28.58 -8.02 -9.46
CA ARG A 204 29.31 -7.86 -8.20
C ARG A 204 29.01 -8.99 -7.21
N GLY A 205 27.77 -9.48 -7.19
CA GLY A 205 27.39 -10.67 -6.43
C GLY A 205 28.17 -11.92 -6.82
N LEU A 206 28.53 -12.08 -8.11
CA LEU A 206 29.38 -13.20 -8.55
C LEU A 206 30.74 -13.21 -7.85
N GLN A 207 31.33 -12.05 -7.57
CA GLN A 207 32.64 -11.94 -6.91
C GLN A 207 32.62 -12.45 -5.45
N LEU A 208 31.44 -12.54 -4.84
CA LEU A 208 31.25 -13.07 -3.49
C LEU A 208 30.92 -14.56 -3.48
N PHE A 209 30.79 -15.20 -4.64
CA PHE A 209 30.49 -16.63 -4.75
C PHE A 209 31.61 -17.48 -4.16
N GLY A 210 31.27 -18.45 -3.31
CA GLY A 210 32.24 -19.36 -2.68
C GLY A 210 33.14 -18.71 -1.61
N THR A 211 32.92 -17.44 -1.26
CA THR A 211 33.68 -16.76 -0.20
C THR A 211 33.14 -17.09 1.20
N GLU A 212 34.01 -17.06 2.21
CA GLU A 212 33.63 -17.32 3.60
C GLU A 212 32.55 -16.34 4.08
N GLY A 213 31.47 -16.86 4.67
CA GLY A 213 30.34 -16.06 5.15
C GLY A 213 29.24 -15.76 4.11
N ASN A 214 29.42 -16.15 2.84
CA ASN A 214 28.45 -15.93 1.75
C ASN A 214 27.84 -17.23 1.20
N ILE A 215 27.64 -18.23 2.08
CA ILE A 215 27.10 -19.55 1.71
C ILE A 215 25.70 -19.41 1.11
N GLY A 216 24.87 -18.49 1.63
CA GLY A 216 23.53 -18.25 1.10
C GLY A 216 23.50 -17.72 -0.33
N LEU A 217 24.40 -16.79 -0.62
CA LEU A 217 24.55 -16.25 -1.97
C LEU A 217 25.01 -17.34 -2.95
N THR A 218 25.94 -18.20 -2.52
CA THR A 218 26.43 -19.33 -3.31
C THR A 218 25.31 -20.32 -3.63
N ASN A 219 24.50 -20.65 -2.63
CA ASN A 219 23.34 -21.52 -2.79
C ASN A 219 22.29 -20.90 -3.72
N ALA A 220 21.97 -19.61 -3.53
CA ALA A 220 21.03 -18.90 -4.39
C ALA A 220 21.47 -18.88 -5.86
N TRP A 221 22.76 -18.62 -6.13
CA TRP A 221 23.32 -18.71 -7.48
C TRP A 221 23.20 -20.12 -8.06
N SER A 222 23.49 -21.15 -7.25
CA SER A 222 23.39 -22.54 -7.67
C SER A 222 21.95 -22.92 -8.05
N ILE A 223 20.96 -22.49 -7.25
CA ILE A 223 19.53 -22.68 -7.52
C ILE A 223 19.14 -21.98 -8.83
N VAL A 224 19.47 -20.69 -8.98
CA VAL A 224 19.10 -19.94 -10.19
C VAL A 224 19.69 -20.58 -11.45
N GLN A 225 20.96 -21.00 -11.41
CA GLN A 225 21.62 -21.61 -12.56
C GLN A 225 21.00 -22.97 -12.93
N THR A 226 20.68 -23.79 -11.93
CA THR A 226 20.08 -25.11 -12.15
C THR A 226 18.63 -25.04 -12.58
N ASP A 227 17.81 -24.22 -11.92
CA ASP A 227 16.37 -24.06 -12.22
C ASP A 227 16.14 -23.39 -13.59
N PHE A 228 16.90 -22.33 -13.90
CA PHE A 228 16.75 -21.59 -15.15
C PHE A 228 17.66 -22.10 -16.27
N ARG A 229 18.50 -23.12 -16.03
CA ARG A 229 19.41 -23.72 -17.01
C ARG A 229 20.24 -22.67 -17.75
N CYS A 230 20.94 -21.86 -16.97
CA CYS A 230 21.65 -20.68 -17.42
C CYS A 230 23.02 -20.59 -16.73
N CYS A 231 23.92 -19.77 -17.26
CA CYS A 231 25.22 -19.53 -16.63
C CYS A 231 25.70 -18.10 -16.78
N GLY A 232 26.12 -17.52 -15.65
CA GLY A 232 26.56 -16.13 -15.57
C GLY A 232 25.40 -15.13 -15.66
N VAL A 233 25.70 -13.84 -15.49
CA VAL A 233 24.67 -12.79 -15.51
C VAL A 233 24.24 -12.52 -16.95
N THR A 234 25.22 -12.14 -17.77
CA THR A 234 25.09 -11.79 -19.18
C THR A 234 25.74 -12.81 -20.10
N ASN A 235 26.74 -13.53 -19.59
CA ASN A 235 27.39 -14.61 -20.31
C ASN A 235 28.12 -15.53 -19.33
N HIS A 236 28.34 -16.80 -19.70
CA HIS A 236 29.11 -17.75 -18.91
C HIS A 236 30.55 -17.26 -18.64
N THR A 237 31.11 -16.43 -19.53
CA THR A 237 32.43 -15.81 -19.37
C THR A 237 32.51 -14.87 -18.16
N ASP A 238 31.37 -14.41 -17.62
CA ASP A 238 31.35 -13.63 -16.37
C ASP A 238 32.01 -14.40 -15.21
N TRP A 239 32.01 -15.75 -15.24
CA TRP A 239 32.69 -16.60 -14.25
C TRP A 239 34.21 -16.65 -14.42
N PHE A 240 34.72 -16.38 -15.61
CA PHE A 240 36.15 -16.45 -15.87
C PHE A 240 36.91 -15.35 -15.13
N GLU A 241 36.29 -14.19 -14.96
CA GLU A 241 36.80 -13.09 -14.15
C GLU A 241 36.79 -13.42 -12.65
N VAL A 242 35.78 -14.17 -12.18
CA VAL A 242 35.67 -14.57 -10.76
C VAL A 242 36.74 -15.59 -10.39
N TYR A 243 36.94 -16.58 -11.25
CA TYR A 243 37.87 -17.67 -10.98
C TYR A 243 39.28 -17.45 -11.50
N ASN A 244 39.52 -16.36 -12.26
CA ASN A 244 40.75 -16.11 -13.00
C ASN A 244 41.20 -17.32 -13.86
N ALA A 245 40.24 -18.07 -14.38
CA ALA A 245 40.45 -19.28 -15.17
C ALA A 245 39.25 -19.51 -16.10
N THR A 246 39.44 -20.23 -17.20
CA THR A 246 38.35 -20.64 -18.10
C THR A 246 37.52 -21.77 -17.48
N ARG A 247 36.83 -21.46 -16.37
CA ARG A 247 36.01 -22.39 -15.60
C ARG A 247 34.71 -21.74 -15.14
N VAL A 248 33.67 -22.55 -14.95
CA VAL A 248 32.36 -22.16 -14.40
C VAL A 248 32.07 -22.97 -13.13
N PRO A 249 31.11 -22.58 -12.28
CA PRO A 249 30.67 -23.44 -11.18
C PRO A 249 29.93 -24.68 -11.70
N ASP A 250 29.96 -25.78 -10.95
CA ASP A 250 29.35 -27.05 -11.39
C ASP A 250 27.83 -26.96 -11.57
N SER A 251 27.17 -26.01 -10.90
CA SER A 251 25.75 -25.67 -11.09
C SER A 251 25.41 -25.15 -12.50
N CYS A 252 26.40 -24.72 -13.28
CA CYS A 252 26.23 -24.29 -14.67
C CYS A 252 26.28 -25.45 -15.68
N CYS A 253 26.63 -26.67 -15.28
CA CYS A 253 26.81 -27.77 -16.22
C CYS A 253 25.48 -28.30 -16.76
N LEU A 254 25.53 -28.85 -17.98
CA LEU A 254 24.35 -29.44 -18.64
C LEU A 254 23.84 -30.67 -17.88
N GLU A 255 24.78 -31.49 -17.41
CA GLU A 255 24.56 -32.63 -16.55
C GLU A 255 25.42 -32.44 -15.30
N TYR A 256 24.81 -32.65 -14.13
CA TYR A 256 25.52 -32.46 -12.87
C TYR A 256 26.56 -33.58 -12.71
N SER A 257 27.84 -33.21 -12.72
CA SER A 257 28.93 -34.07 -12.29
C SER A 257 29.94 -33.26 -11.49
N ASP A 258 30.57 -33.88 -10.51
CA ASP A 258 31.62 -33.23 -9.72
C ASP A 258 32.72 -32.71 -10.66
N ALA A 259 33.14 -31.47 -10.45
CA ALA A 259 34.20 -30.78 -11.21
C ALA A 259 33.95 -30.62 -12.73
N CYS A 260 32.71 -30.77 -13.20
CA CYS A 260 32.38 -30.57 -14.63
C CYS A 260 32.79 -29.20 -15.15
N GLY A 261 32.67 -28.15 -14.33
CA GLY A 261 32.97 -26.77 -14.73
C GLY A 261 34.47 -26.51 -14.95
N LEU A 262 35.32 -27.43 -14.48
CA LEU A 262 36.78 -27.40 -14.64
C LEU A 262 37.27 -28.44 -15.68
N GLU A 263 36.77 -29.66 -15.61
CA GLU A 263 37.32 -30.81 -16.35
C GLU A 263 36.76 -30.95 -17.77
N ASN A 264 35.54 -30.46 -18.02
CA ASN A 264 34.84 -30.63 -19.30
C ASN A 264 34.49 -29.26 -19.93
N PRO A 265 35.47 -28.55 -20.51
CA PRO A 265 35.21 -27.26 -21.11
C PRO A 265 34.21 -27.35 -22.26
N GLY A 266 33.13 -26.56 -22.19
CA GLY A 266 32.09 -26.50 -23.23
C GLY A 266 30.82 -27.31 -22.94
N THR A 267 30.73 -28.03 -21.82
CA THR A 267 29.51 -28.75 -21.40
C THR A 267 28.67 -28.00 -20.36
N TRP A 268 28.51 -26.68 -20.53
CA TRP A 268 27.74 -25.80 -19.65
C TRP A 268 26.68 -25.00 -20.41
N TRP A 269 25.70 -24.47 -19.68
CA TRP A 269 24.70 -23.58 -20.23
C TRP A 269 25.34 -22.30 -20.76
N THR A 270 25.01 -21.89 -21.97
CA THR A 270 25.47 -20.63 -22.58
C THR A 270 24.45 -19.50 -22.44
N ALA A 271 23.23 -19.83 -22.04
CA ALA A 271 22.15 -18.85 -21.87
C ALA A 271 22.43 -17.94 -20.65
N PRO A 272 22.28 -16.61 -20.79
CA PRO A 272 22.40 -15.68 -19.67
C PRO A 272 21.29 -15.85 -18.64
N CYS A 273 21.65 -15.90 -17.35
CA CYS A 273 20.65 -16.03 -16.29
C CYS A 273 19.76 -14.80 -16.16
N TYR A 274 20.30 -13.60 -16.39
CA TYR A 274 19.52 -12.37 -16.27
C TYR A 274 18.32 -12.37 -17.24
N GLU A 275 18.56 -12.64 -18.51
CA GLU A 275 17.51 -12.69 -19.53
C GLU A 275 16.54 -13.86 -19.30
N ARG A 276 17.03 -15.00 -18.79
CA ARG A 276 16.16 -16.14 -18.50
C ARG A 276 15.19 -15.87 -17.36
N VAL A 277 15.67 -15.25 -16.29
CA VAL A 277 14.86 -14.81 -15.15
C VAL A 277 13.93 -13.67 -15.57
N LYS A 278 14.42 -12.69 -16.34
CA LYS A 278 13.60 -11.59 -16.88
C LYS A 278 12.49 -12.10 -17.80
N GLY A 279 12.79 -13.04 -18.68
CA GLY A 279 11.80 -13.68 -19.56
C GLY A 279 10.74 -14.44 -18.78
N TRP A 280 11.15 -15.22 -17.77
CA TRP A 280 10.21 -15.87 -16.86
C TRP A 280 9.33 -14.86 -16.11
N LEU A 281 9.93 -13.74 -15.65
CA LEU A 281 9.18 -12.67 -14.99
C LEU A 281 8.14 -12.07 -15.94
N GLN A 282 8.52 -11.81 -17.20
CA GLN A 282 7.64 -11.28 -18.23
C GLN A 282 6.45 -12.20 -18.53
N GLU A 283 6.69 -13.52 -18.61
CA GLU A 283 5.63 -14.52 -18.78
C GLU A 283 4.67 -14.54 -17.58
N ASN A 284 5.17 -14.25 -16.38
CA ASN A 284 4.40 -14.26 -15.13
C ASN A 284 3.98 -12.86 -14.65
N LEU A 285 4.16 -11.81 -15.45
CA LEU A 285 3.86 -10.42 -15.06
C LEU A 285 2.40 -10.24 -14.64
N VAL A 286 1.49 -11.01 -15.24
CA VAL A 286 0.05 -10.97 -14.88
C VAL A 286 -0.15 -11.29 -13.41
N ALA A 287 0.56 -12.28 -12.86
CA ALA A 287 0.46 -12.63 -11.45
C ALA A 287 0.92 -11.47 -10.55
N LEU A 288 2.02 -10.80 -10.90
CA LEU A 288 2.51 -9.64 -10.16
C LEU A 288 1.51 -8.48 -10.16
N TRP A 289 0.89 -8.19 -11.30
CA TRP A 289 -0.15 -7.17 -11.39
C TRP A 289 -1.40 -7.51 -10.58
N ILE A 290 -1.78 -8.80 -10.52
CA ILE A 290 -2.86 -9.26 -9.66
C ILE A 290 -2.52 -9.03 -8.18
N PHE A 291 -1.32 -9.42 -7.75
CA PHE A 291 -0.88 -9.18 -6.36
C PHE A 291 -0.83 -7.69 -6.01
N ALA A 292 -0.32 -6.85 -6.91
CA ALA A 292 -0.29 -5.40 -6.72
C ALA A 292 -1.71 -4.82 -6.59
N LEU A 293 -2.64 -5.24 -7.45
CA LEU A 293 -4.03 -4.80 -7.40
C LEU A 293 -4.73 -5.26 -6.11
N CYS A 294 -4.55 -6.51 -5.70
CA CYS A 294 -5.10 -7.04 -4.45
C CYS A 294 -4.58 -6.27 -3.23
N THR A 295 -3.29 -5.91 -3.24
CA THR A 295 -2.66 -5.12 -2.18
C THR A 295 -3.27 -3.72 -2.11
N ALA A 296 -3.37 -3.03 -3.25
CA ALA A 296 -3.98 -1.71 -3.33
C ALA A 296 -5.45 -1.70 -2.88
N LEU A 297 -6.24 -2.68 -3.31
CA LEU A 297 -7.64 -2.82 -2.86
C LEU A 297 -7.74 -3.05 -1.36
N THR A 298 -6.87 -3.88 -0.79
CA THR A 298 -6.87 -4.17 0.65
C THR A 298 -6.48 -2.93 1.47
N GLN A 299 -5.53 -2.13 0.98
CA GLN A 299 -5.17 -0.86 1.61
C GLN A 299 -6.32 0.15 1.57
N ILE A 300 -7.00 0.30 0.42
CA ILE A 300 -8.15 1.20 0.28
C ILE A 300 -9.26 0.79 1.26
N LEU A 301 -9.57 -0.50 1.36
CA LEU A 301 -10.52 -1.01 2.34
C LEU A 301 -10.09 -0.70 3.78
N GLY A 302 -8.81 -0.88 4.10
CA GLY A 302 -8.24 -0.52 5.41
C GLY A 302 -8.38 0.96 5.75
N LEU A 303 -8.16 1.84 4.78
CA LEU A 303 -8.32 3.30 4.93
C LEU A 303 -9.79 3.67 5.18
N VAL A 304 -10.71 3.11 4.39
CA VAL A 304 -12.16 3.34 4.54
C VAL A 304 -12.67 2.83 5.89
N PHE A 305 -12.27 1.64 6.31
CA PHE A 305 -12.68 1.05 7.59
C PHE A 305 -12.11 1.83 8.78
N SER A 306 -10.83 2.22 8.73
CA SER A 306 -10.22 3.02 9.79
C SER A 306 -10.94 4.36 9.97
N MET A 307 -11.23 5.06 8.87
CA MET A 307 -11.91 6.35 8.95
C MET A 307 -13.36 6.23 9.41
N THR A 308 -14.06 5.20 8.94
CA THR A 308 -15.42 4.94 9.39
C THR A 308 -15.47 4.69 10.89
N MET A 309 -14.56 3.86 11.41
CA MET A 309 -14.45 3.60 12.85
C MET A 309 -14.03 4.85 13.64
N PHE A 310 -13.08 5.64 13.12
CA PHE A 310 -12.65 6.90 13.74
C PHE A 310 -13.81 7.89 13.87
N CYS A 311 -14.59 8.12 12.80
CA CYS A 311 -15.72 9.04 12.83
C CYS A 311 -16.81 8.62 13.81
N GLN A 312 -17.02 7.31 13.99
CA GLN A 312 -17.99 6.80 14.97
C GLN A 312 -17.47 7.00 16.39
N ALA A 313 -16.19 6.72 16.64
CA ALA A 313 -15.56 7.02 17.92
C ALA A 313 -15.66 8.51 18.27
N VAL A 314 -15.57 9.41 17.27
CA VAL A 314 -15.79 10.86 17.43
C VAL A 314 -17.23 11.18 17.83
N LYS A 315 -18.21 10.66 17.10
CA LYS A 315 -19.64 10.90 17.37
C LYS A 315 -20.04 10.47 18.79
N VAL A 316 -19.55 9.32 19.26
CA VAL A 316 -19.88 8.79 20.58
C VAL A 316 -19.51 9.78 21.69
N GLU A 317 -18.28 10.31 21.73
CA GLU A 317 -17.95 11.29 22.80
C GLU A 317 -18.74 12.58 22.69
N THR A 318 -19.06 13.08 21.50
CA THR A 318 -19.89 14.29 21.36
C THR A 318 -21.33 14.09 21.86
N PHE A 319 -21.81 12.85 21.98
CA PHE A 319 -23.11 12.55 22.60
C PHE A 319 -23.02 12.39 24.13
N TYR A 320 -21.83 12.10 24.68
CA TYR A 320 -21.61 11.86 26.11
C TYR A 320 -20.95 13.05 26.84
N ALA A 321 -20.47 14.07 26.12
CA ALA A 321 -19.91 15.32 26.64
C ALA A 321 -20.94 16.46 26.58
#